data_AF-A0A1I2HD13-F1
#
_entry.id   AF-A0A1I2HD13-F1
#
_cell.length_a   1.000
_cell.length_b   1.000
_cell.length_c   1.000
_cell.angle_alpha   90.00
_cell.angle_beta   90.00
_cell.angle_gamma   90.00
#
_symmetry.space_group_name_H-M   'P 1'
#
loop_
_entity.id
_entity.type
_entity.pdbx_description
1 polymer ?
#
loop_
_entity_poly.entity_id
_entity_poly.type
_entity_poly.pdbx_seq_one_letter_code
_entity_poly.pdbx_strand_id
1 'polypeptide(L)'
;MTNQLIPTFTGELAGETQPLVNARDLHGILESGHKFADWIKERIEKYGFIENEDYRFTNSRSGNNQGLRRFLPGGNRIDYHLSLDMAKELAMLEGNEKGRQARRYFIQMEKLARQEIPAVFRRQSEARPFQVETLQMERMKEALLKAYPSWRKIKRYFEMGLTQKEIGRLIRKSESTVRRSLDKMTACGVINRTINPLLSAYGKRGNQKRLALMGGNHVH
;
A
#
# COMPACT_ATOMS: atom_id res chain seq x y z
N MET A 1 7.22 -35.51 13.73
CA MET A 1 5.86 -35.40 13.16
C MET A 1 5.25 -34.12 13.69
N THR A 2 5.26 -33.02 12.94
CA THR A 2 4.63 -31.76 13.36
C THR A 2 3.13 -31.94 13.29
N ASN A 3 2.48 -32.09 14.45
CA ASN A 3 1.02 -32.19 14.54
C ASN A 3 0.41 -30.82 14.18
N GLN A 4 0.14 -30.60 12.90
CA GLN A 4 -0.42 -29.35 12.40
C GLN A 4 -1.90 -29.30 12.80
N LEU A 5 -2.27 -28.38 13.70
CA LEU A 5 -3.63 -28.30 14.25
C LEU A 5 -4.67 -27.99 13.18
N ILE A 6 -4.29 -27.22 12.15
CA ILE A 6 -5.15 -26.82 11.03
C ILE A 6 -4.43 -27.18 9.73
N PRO A 7 -4.94 -28.16 8.96
CA PRO A 7 -4.31 -28.58 7.72
C PRO A 7 -4.44 -27.49 6.66
N THR A 8 -3.34 -27.27 5.94
CA THR A 8 -3.26 -26.31 4.83
C THR A 8 -2.78 -27.01 3.57
N PHE A 9 -3.26 -26.58 2.42
CA PHE A 9 -2.80 -27.04 1.12
C PHE A 9 -2.50 -25.85 0.20
N THR A 10 -1.62 -26.02 -0.77
CA THR A 10 -1.30 -24.96 -1.73
C THR A 10 -2.39 -24.88 -2.79
N GLY A 11 -2.91 -23.68 -3.06
CA GLY A 11 -3.86 -23.45 -4.14
C GLY A 11 -3.80 -22.02 -4.65
N GLU A 12 -4.64 -21.71 -5.64
CA GLU A 12 -4.74 -20.38 -6.23
C GLU A 12 -6.02 -19.69 -5.73
N LEU A 13 -5.88 -18.46 -5.23
CA LEU A 13 -6.95 -17.58 -4.78
C LEU A 13 -6.47 -16.13 -4.93
N ALA A 14 -7.36 -15.22 -5.34
CA ALA A 14 -7.02 -13.82 -5.69
C ALA A 14 -5.93 -13.68 -6.77
N GLY A 15 -5.78 -14.69 -7.66
CA GLY A 15 -4.74 -14.71 -8.68
C GLY A 15 -3.33 -15.02 -8.17
N GLU A 16 -3.19 -15.38 -6.89
CA GLU A 16 -1.92 -15.71 -6.26
C GLU A 16 -1.90 -17.17 -5.78
N THR A 17 -0.74 -17.81 -5.89
CA THR A 17 -0.52 -19.13 -5.28
C THR A 17 -0.22 -18.95 -3.80
N GLN A 18 -1.13 -19.41 -2.95
CA GLN A 18 -1.07 -19.22 -1.51
C GLN A 18 -1.55 -20.46 -0.75
N PRO A 19 -1.16 -20.62 0.53
CA PRO A 19 -1.72 -21.66 1.38
C PRO A 19 -3.20 -21.39 1.67
N LEU A 20 -4.03 -22.40 1.48
CA LEU A 20 -5.48 -22.38 1.68
C LEU A 20 -5.90 -23.41 2.73
N VAL A 21 -7.08 -23.19 3.31
CA VAL A 21 -7.70 -24.07 4.31
C VAL A 21 -9.00 -24.63 3.77
N ASN A 22 -9.23 -25.94 3.96
CA ASN A 22 -10.53 -26.53 3.67
C ASN A 22 -11.54 -26.14 4.76
N ALA A 23 -12.65 -25.51 4.38
CA ALA A 23 -13.63 -25.02 5.33
C ALA A 23 -14.28 -26.12 6.17
N ARG A 24 -14.40 -27.34 5.65
CA ARG A 24 -15.00 -28.46 6.39
C ARG A 24 -14.07 -29.00 7.46
N ASP A 25 -12.79 -29.08 7.14
CA ASP A 25 -11.78 -29.47 8.12
C ASP A 25 -11.74 -28.44 9.25
N LEU A 26 -11.75 -27.14 8.89
CA LEU A 26 -11.84 -26.06 9.86
C LEU A 26 -13.10 -26.16 10.72
N HIS A 27 -14.28 -26.35 10.11
CA HIS A 27 -15.55 -26.51 10.82
C HIS A 27 -15.53 -27.68 11.81
N GLY A 28 -14.97 -28.82 11.40
CA GLY A 28 -14.81 -30.00 12.25
C GLY A 28 -13.85 -29.77 13.42
N ILE A 29 -12.72 -29.09 13.17
CA ILE A 29 -11.74 -28.73 14.22
C ILE A 29 -12.35 -27.77 15.23
N LEU A 30 -13.14 -26.80 14.76
CA LEU A 30 -13.80 -25.82 15.59
C LEU A 30 -14.99 -26.40 16.37
N GLU A 31 -15.44 -27.62 16.05
CA GLU A 31 -16.59 -28.29 16.69
C GLU A 31 -17.83 -27.39 16.75
N SER A 32 -18.09 -26.64 15.67
CA SER A 32 -19.24 -25.73 15.63
C SER A 32 -20.56 -26.52 15.63
N GLY A 33 -21.50 -26.12 16.50
CA GLY A 33 -22.79 -26.82 16.65
C GLY A 33 -23.74 -26.67 15.45
N HIS A 34 -23.45 -25.74 14.53
CA HIS A 34 -24.24 -25.52 13.33
C HIS A 34 -23.88 -26.53 12.23
N LYS A 35 -24.87 -26.91 11.41
CA LYS A 35 -24.61 -27.70 10.20
C LYS A 35 -23.69 -26.91 9.27
N PHE A 36 -22.65 -27.54 8.72
CA PHE A 36 -21.63 -26.89 7.89
C PHE A 36 -22.19 -25.94 6.82
N ALA A 37 -23.23 -26.36 6.10
CA ALA A 37 -23.80 -25.57 5.00
C ALA A 37 -24.43 -24.26 5.47
N ASP A 38 -25.11 -24.29 6.62
CA ASP A 38 -25.73 -23.10 7.22
C ASP A 38 -24.65 -22.23 7.86
N TRP A 39 -23.71 -22.86 8.56
CA TRP A 39 -22.56 -22.23 9.18
C TRP A 39 -21.75 -21.38 8.20
N ILE A 40 -21.29 -21.96 7.08
CA ILE A 40 -20.41 -21.24 6.15
C ILE A 40 -21.15 -20.09 5.45
N LYS A 41 -22.42 -20.29 5.09
CA LYS A 41 -23.24 -19.26 4.43
C LYS A 41 -23.52 -18.09 5.36
N GLU A 42 -23.92 -18.36 6.60
CA GLU A 42 -24.18 -17.33 7.60
C GLU A 42 -22.91 -16.51 7.88
N ARG A 43 -21.75 -17.17 7.99
CA ARG A 43 -20.49 -16.46 8.23
C ARG A 43 -20.07 -15.61 7.02
N ILE A 44 -20.21 -16.11 5.80
CA ILE A 44 -19.95 -15.34 4.58
C ILE A 44 -20.82 -14.09 4.53
N GLU A 45 -22.13 -14.24 4.72
CA GLU A 45 -23.08 -13.13 4.65
C GLU A 45 -22.87 -12.11 5.78
N LYS A 46 -22.72 -12.58 7.02
CA LYS A 46 -22.64 -11.72 8.20
C LYS A 46 -21.37 -10.88 8.28
N TYR A 47 -20.24 -11.43 7.82
CA TYR A 47 -18.93 -10.77 7.90
C TYR A 47 -18.47 -10.19 6.57
N GLY A 48 -19.25 -10.38 5.49
CA GLY A 48 -18.99 -9.77 4.19
C GLY A 48 -17.80 -10.36 3.45
N PHE A 49 -17.52 -11.66 3.62
CA PHE A 49 -16.44 -12.33 2.92
C PHE A 49 -16.71 -12.35 1.41
N ILE A 50 -15.68 -12.07 0.61
CA ILE A 50 -15.77 -11.87 -0.84
C ILE A 50 -15.29 -13.13 -1.58
N GLU A 51 -16.06 -13.60 -2.54
CA GLU A 51 -15.67 -14.72 -3.39
C GLU A 51 -14.50 -14.33 -4.31
N ASN A 52 -13.53 -15.23 -4.47
CA ASN A 52 -12.26 -15.07 -5.19
C ASN A 52 -11.23 -14.15 -4.51
N GLU A 53 -11.57 -13.54 -3.38
CA GLU A 53 -10.63 -12.84 -2.49
C GLU A 53 -10.42 -13.65 -1.20
N ASP A 54 -11.49 -13.92 -0.46
CA ASP A 54 -11.44 -14.60 0.84
C ASP A 54 -11.68 -16.11 0.73
N TYR A 55 -12.50 -16.53 -0.24
CA TYR A 55 -12.78 -17.94 -0.46
C TYR A 55 -13.12 -18.23 -1.93
N ARG A 56 -13.07 -19.51 -2.28
CA ARG A 56 -13.64 -20.03 -3.53
C ARG A 56 -14.45 -21.29 -3.26
N PHE A 57 -15.54 -21.48 -3.98
CA PHE A 57 -16.28 -22.74 -3.92
C PHE A 57 -15.66 -23.77 -4.87
N THR A 58 -15.66 -25.02 -4.43
CA THR A 58 -15.37 -26.17 -5.28
C THR A 58 -16.59 -27.07 -5.33
N ASN A 59 -17.06 -27.29 -6.55
CA ASN A 59 -18.07 -28.30 -6.78
C ASN A 59 -17.35 -29.64 -6.87
N SER A 60 -17.63 -30.56 -5.94
CA SER A 60 -17.20 -31.95 -6.02
C SER A 60 -17.95 -32.70 -7.15
N ARG A 61 -17.76 -32.24 -8.39
CA ARG A 61 -18.25 -32.87 -9.64
C ARG A 61 -17.17 -33.70 -10.35
N SER A 62 -15.99 -33.82 -9.73
CA SER A 62 -14.87 -34.59 -10.30
C SER A 62 -15.09 -36.10 -10.09
N GLY A 63 -15.74 -36.71 -11.07
CA GLY A 63 -15.92 -38.15 -11.20
C GLY A 63 -16.79 -38.44 -12.42
N ASN A 64 -16.39 -39.42 -13.23
CA ASN A 64 -16.95 -39.77 -14.55
C ASN A 64 -18.45 -40.18 -14.56
N ASN A 65 -19.17 -40.02 -13.43
CA ASN A 65 -20.59 -40.36 -13.24
C ASN A 65 -21.44 -39.12 -12.94
N GLN A 66 -21.33 -38.09 -13.77
CA GLN A 66 -22.05 -36.81 -13.64
C GLN A 66 -23.58 -36.97 -13.70
N GLY A 67 -24.08 -37.98 -14.41
CA GLY A 67 -25.51 -38.23 -14.56
C GLY A 67 -26.17 -38.83 -13.33
N LEU A 68 -25.52 -39.80 -12.67
CA LEU A 68 -26.15 -40.60 -11.62
C LEU A 68 -26.11 -39.88 -10.26
N ARG A 69 -25.00 -39.22 -9.90
CA ARG A 69 -24.82 -38.54 -8.60
C ARG A 69 -25.81 -37.40 -8.36
N ARG A 70 -26.34 -36.76 -9.41
CA ARG A 70 -27.35 -35.69 -9.30
C ARG A 70 -28.67 -36.18 -8.69
N PHE A 71 -28.98 -37.48 -8.81
CA PHE A 71 -30.21 -38.08 -8.30
C PHE A 71 -30.01 -38.81 -6.96
N LEU A 72 -28.78 -38.89 -6.43
CA LEU A 72 -28.55 -39.41 -5.08
C LEU A 72 -28.73 -38.30 -4.02
N PRO A 73 -29.30 -38.62 -2.85
CA PRO A 73 -29.31 -37.73 -1.69
C PRO A 73 -27.86 -37.31 -1.35
N GLY A 74 -27.55 -36.01 -1.42
CA GLY A 74 -26.20 -35.47 -1.18
C GLY A 74 -25.36 -35.19 -2.44
N GLY A 75 -25.92 -35.35 -3.64
CA GLY A 75 -25.23 -35.19 -4.94
C GLY A 75 -24.63 -33.81 -5.25
N ASN A 76 -25.12 -32.74 -4.61
CA ASN A 76 -24.63 -31.38 -4.78
C ASN A 76 -23.91 -30.90 -3.52
N ARG A 77 -22.77 -31.51 -3.22
CA ARG A 77 -21.90 -31.08 -2.11
C ARG A 77 -21.01 -29.93 -2.59
N ILE A 78 -21.26 -28.75 -2.03
CA ILE A 78 -20.40 -27.57 -2.19
C ILE A 78 -19.35 -27.64 -1.09
N ASP A 79 -18.09 -27.54 -1.48
CA ASP A 79 -16.94 -27.41 -0.60
C ASP A 79 -16.34 -26.01 -0.78
N TYR A 80 -15.66 -25.50 0.25
CA TYR A 80 -15.10 -24.15 0.25
C TYR A 80 -13.62 -24.23 0.60
N HIS A 81 -12.81 -23.50 -0.16
CA HIS A 81 -11.40 -23.28 0.11
C HIS A 81 -11.23 -21.82 0.54
N LEU A 82 -10.70 -21.63 1.74
CA LEU A 82 -10.60 -20.34 2.40
C LEU A 82 -9.16 -19.83 2.36
N SER A 83 -8.99 -18.52 2.26
CA SER A 83 -7.73 -17.85 2.57
C SER A 83 -7.35 -18.11 4.04
N LEU A 84 -6.05 -17.99 4.35
CA LEU A 84 -5.61 -18.09 5.73
C LEU A 84 -6.24 -17.02 6.62
N ASP A 85 -6.43 -15.81 6.09
CA ASP A 85 -6.97 -14.70 6.88
C ASP A 85 -8.46 -14.91 7.21
N MET A 86 -9.26 -15.36 6.24
CA MET A 86 -10.64 -15.77 6.51
C MET A 86 -10.70 -16.91 7.54
N ALA A 87 -9.83 -17.93 7.42
CA ALA A 87 -9.79 -19.04 8.38
C ALA A 87 -9.43 -18.58 9.80
N LYS A 88 -8.51 -17.62 9.95
CA LYS A 88 -8.16 -17.00 11.24
C LYS A 88 -9.35 -16.27 11.82
N GLU A 89 -10.04 -15.46 11.01
CA GLU A 89 -11.20 -14.70 11.45
C GLU A 89 -12.31 -15.64 11.94
N LEU A 90 -12.65 -16.68 11.17
CA LEU A 90 -13.65 -17.68 11.58
C LEU A 90 -13.28 -18.36 12.90
N ALA A 91 -12.02 -18.74 13.09
CA ALA A 91 -11.54 -19.33 14.34
C ALA A 91 -11.66 -18.35 15.53
N MET A 92 -11.47 -17.05 15.31
CA MET A 92 -11.66 -16.03 16.33
C MET A 92 -13.14 -15.82 16.68
N LEU A 93 -14.03 -15.97 15.70
CA LEU A 93 -15.47 -15.67 15.82
C LEU A 93 -16.28 -16.79 16.47
N GLU A 94 -15.82 -18.04 16.46
CA GLU A 94 -16.56 -19.15 17.09
C GLU A 94 -16.71 -19.00 18.61
N GLY A 95 -15.78 -18.32 19.28
CA GLY A 95 -15.90 -18.03 20.72
C GLY A 95 -15.87 -19.25 21.66
N ASN A 96 -15.61 -20.46 21.14
CA ASN A 96 -15.54 -21.70 21.89
C ASN A 96 -14.07 -22.12 22.21
N GLU A 97 -13.88 -23.17 23.00
CA GLU A 97 -12.54 -23.59 23.43
C GLU A 97 -11.66 -24.04 22.25
N LYS A 98 -12.25 -24.67 21.23
CA LYS A 98 -11.53 -25.05 20.01
C LYS A 98 -11.11 -23.84 19.17
N GLY A 99 -11.98 -22.84 19.03
CA GLY A 99 -11.66 -21.56 18.40
C GLY A 99 -10.55 -20.82 19.14
N ARG A 100 -10.55 -20.87 20.48
CA ARG A 100 -9.44 -20.33 21.29
C ARG A 100 -8.12 -21.06 21.01
N GLN A 101 -8.14 -22.39 20.91
CA GLN A 101 -6.95 -23.18 20.56
C GLN A 101 -6.47 -22.87 19.14
N ALA A 102 -7.36 -22.84 18.17
CA ALA A 102 -7.08 -22.47 16.78
C ALA A 102 -6.49 -21.05 16.67
N ARG A 103 -7.07 -20.06 17.37
CA ARG A 103 -6.54 -18.69 17.44
C ARG A 103 -5.12 -18.66 18.01
N ARG A 104 -4.88 -19.34 19.15
CA ARG A 104 -3.55 -19.41 19.76
C ARG A 104 -2.54 -20.04 18.82
N TYR A 105 -2.94 -21.09 18.12
CA TYR A 105 -2.13 -21.77 17.11
C TYR A 105 -1.74 -20.83 15.97
N PHE A 106 -2.70 -20.11 15.37
CA PHE A 106 -2.40 -19.14 14.32
C PHE A 106 -1.45 -18.03 14.79
N ILE A 107 -1.68 -17.46 15.97
CA ILE A 107 -0.78 -16.45 16.55
C ILE A 107 0.63 -17.01 16.76
N GLN A 108 0.74 -18.26 17.21
CA GLN A 108 2.03 -18.91 17.40
C GLN A 108 2.76 -19.11 16.06
N MET A 109 2.06 -19.60 15.04
CA MET A 109 2.63 -19.79 13.71
C MET A 109 3.06 -18.45 13.08
N GLU A 110 2.29 -17.38 13.24
CA GLU A 110 2.68 -16.04 12.78
C GLU A 110 3.94 -15.53 13.50
N LYS A 111 4.07 -15.79 14.81
CA LYS A 111 5.28 -15.43 15.55
C LYS A 111 6.50 -16.18 15.05
N LEU A 112 6.36 -17.49 14.81
CA LEU A 112 7.44 -18.32 14.26
C LEU A 112 7.85 -17.82 12.87
N ALA A 113 6.88 -17.61 11.97
CA ALA A 113 7.14 -17.08 10.64
C ALA A 113 7.84 -15.71 10.68
N ARG A 114 7.44 -14.82 11.60
CA ARG A 114 8.12 -13.51 11.78
C ARG A 114 9.54 -13.63 12.33
N GLN A 115 9.83 -14.66 13.12
CA GLN A 115 11.17 -14.91 13.69
C GLN A 115 12.13 -15.50 12.66
N GLU A 116 11.63 -16.31 11.73
CA GLU A 116 12.42 -16.89 10.64
C GLU A 116 12.88 -15.85 9.61
N ILE A 117 12.18 -14.72 9.49
CA ILE A 117 12.62 -13.60 8.66
C ILE A 117 13.82 -12.92 9.34
N PRO A 118 15.02 -12.89 8.71
CA PRO A 118 16.19 -12.22 9.28
C PRO A 118 15.86 -10.76 9.61
N ALA A 119 16.31 -10.29 10.78
CA ALA A 119 15.98 -8.94 11.29
C ALA A 119 16.36 -7.79 10.33
N VAL A 120 17.28 -8.04 9.39
CA VAL A 120 17.66 -7.13 8.31
C VAL A 120 16.51 -6.93 7.30
N PHE A 121 15.79 -7.99 6.96
CA PHE A 121 14.62 -7.95 6.07
C PHE A 121 13.39 -7.34 6.77
N ARG A 122 13.24 -7.55 8.08
CA ARG A 122 12.15 -6.97 8.89
C ARG A 122 12.13 -5.43 8.84
N ARG A 123 13.32 -4.79 8.84
CA ARG A 123 13.44 -3.33 8.67
C ARG A 123 13.07 -2.84 7.26
N GLN A 124 13.20 -3.70 6.26
CA GLN A 124 12.91 -3.35 4.86
C GLN A 124 11.41 -3.50 4.54
N SER A 125 10.71 -4.47 5.14
CA SER A 125 9.26 -4.66 4.94
C SER A 125 8.39 -3.70 5.76
N GLU A 126 8.89 -3.19 6.89
CA GLU A 126 8.20 -2.16 7.69
C GLU A 126 8.41 -0.73 7.14
N ALA A 127 9.34 -0.56 6.21
CA ALA A 127 9.48 0.67 5.44
C ALA A 127 8.31 0.75 4.44
N ARG A 128 7.19 1.33 4.89
CA ARG A 128 6.04 1.71 4.05
C ARG A 128 6.55 2.27 2.70
N PRO A 129 5.90 2.03 1.55
CA PRO A 129 6.34 2.54 0.24
C PRO A 129 6.66 4.05 0.24
N PHE A 130 5.99 4.82 1.10
CA PHE A 130 6.29 6.22 1.40
C PHE A 130 7.75 6.49 1.83
N GLN A 131 8.37 5.64 2.65
CA GLN A 131 9.74 5.84 3.15
C GLN A 131 10.80 5.62 2.07
N VAL A 132 10.61 4.63 1.20
CA VAL A 132 11.55 4.36 0.09
C VAL A 132 11.55 5.52 -0.91
N GLU A 133 10.36 6.01 -1.25
CA GLU A 133 10.21 7.18 -2.14
C GLU A 133 10.81 8.45 -1.52
N THR A 134 10.62 8.68 -0.21
CA THR A 134 11.28 9.81 0.48
C THR A 134 12.80 9.70 0.47
N LEU A 135 13.38 8.51 0.65
CA LEU A 135 14.82 8.32 0.65
C LEU A 135 15.42 8.52 -0.75
N GLN A 136 14.73 8.04 -1.79
CA GLN A 136 15.12 8.28 -3.17
C GLN A 136 15.07 9.78 -3.50
N MET A 137 14.00 10.47 -3.11
CA MET A 137 13.86 11.92 -3.29
C MET A 137 14.95 12.70 -2.54
N GLU A 138 15.25 12.36 -1.28
CA GLU A 138 16.32 13.02 -0.52
C GLU A 138 17.71 12.81 -1.17
N ARG A 139 18.01 11.59 -1.65
CA ARG A 139 19.24 11.31 -2.41
C ARG A 139 19.32 12.13 -3.70
N MET A 140 18.23 12.27 -4.43
CA MET A 140 18.18 13.08 -5.64
C MET A 140 18.38 14.58 -5.34
N LYS A 141 17.76 15.11 -4.28
CA LYS A 141 17.97 16.50 -3.82
C LYS A 141 19.43 16.76 -3.45
N GLU A 142 20.04 15.83 -2.72
CA GLU A 142 21.45 15.94 -2.32
C GLU A 142 22.39 15.93 -3.53
N ALA A 143 22.15 15.03 -4.49
CA ALA A 143 22.89 14.98 -5.75
C ALA A 143 22.78 16.29 -6.56
N LEU A 144 21.58 16.89 -6.63
CA LEU A 144 21.37 18.21 -7.26
C LEU A 144 22.18 19.32 -6.56
N LEU A 145 22.17 19.36 -5.23
CA LEU A 145 22.93 20.37 -4.48
C LEU A 145 24.45 20.19 -4.62
N LYS A 146 24.92 18.97 -4.84
CA LYS A 146 26.32 18.67 -5.16
C LYS A 146 26.70 19.15 -6.56
N ALA A 147 25.83 18.91 -7.55
CA ALA A 147 26.05 19.36 -8.93
C ALA A 147 25.98 20.89 -9.09
N TYR A 148 25.23 21.58 -8.24
CA TYR A 148 25.08 23.04 -8.26
C TYR A 148 25.54 23.69 -6.94
N PRO A 149 26.86 23.92 -6.74
CA PRO A 149 27.36 24.50 -5.48
C PRO A 149 26.79 25.88 -5.13
N SER A 150 26.45 26.69 -6.15
CA SER A 150 25.79 27.99 -5.95
C SER A 150 24.38 27.84 -5.37
N TRP A 151 23.68 26.77 -5.73
CA TRP A 151 22.34 26.46 -5.22
C TRP A 151 22.38 26.09 -3.74
N ARG A 152 23.38 25.33 -3.31
CA ARG A 152 23.60 25.00 -1.90
C ARG A 152 23.76 26.27 -1.03
N LYS A 153 24.51 27.26 -1.50
CA LYS A 153 24.66 28.56 -0.80
C LYS A 153 23.35 29.35 -0.78
N ILE A 154 22.66 29.44 -1.92
CA ILE A 154 21.36 30.14 -2.02
C ILE A 154 20.32 29.52 -1.08
N LYS A 155 20.21 28.18 -1.07
CA LYS A 155 19.32 27.43 -0.17
C LYS A 155 19.61 27.78 1.29
N ARG A 156 20.88 27.67 1.70
CA ARG A 156 21.30 27.98 3.07
C ARG A 156 20.90 29.39 3.50
N TYR A 157 21.20 30.40 2.70
CA TYR A 157 20.88 31.79 3.07
C TYR A 157 19.39 32.08 3.03
N PHE A 158 18.65 31.44 2.12
CA PHE A 158 17.19 31.52 2.07
C PHE A 158 16.55 30.91 3.33
N GLU A 159 17.02 29.75 3.78
CA GLU A 159 16.54 29.10 5.01
C GLU A 159 16.89 29.88 6.28
N MET A 160 17.95 30.69 6.24
CA MET A 160 18.30 31.66 7.29
C MET A 160 17.42 32.93 7.26
N GLY A 161 16.46 33.03 6.34
CA GLY A 161 15.52 34.15 6.26
C GLY A 161 16.00 35.38 5.50
N LEU A 162 17.14 35.30 4.78
CA LEU A 162 17.66 36.44 4.03
C LEU A 162 16.82 36.74 2.78
N THR A 163 16.74 38.01 2.42
CA THR A 163 16.07 38.46 1.19
C THR A 163 16.88 38.09 -0.05
N GLN A 164 16.21 37.96 -1.20
CA GLN A 164 16.85 37.61 -2.49
C GLN A 164 17.97 38.60 -2.87
N LYS A 165 17.80 39.88 -2.50
CA LYS A 165 18.76 40.96 -2.73
C LYS A 165 20.02 40.79 -1.84
N GLU A 166 19.85 40.48 -0.56
CA GLU A 166 20.96 40.21 0.37
C GLU A 166 21.74 38.96 -0.03
N ILE A 167 21.02 37.88 -0.38
CA ILE A 167 21.63 36.65 -0.90
C ILE A 167 22.46 36.98 -2.15
N GLY A 168 21.91 37.75 -3.08
CA GLY A 168 22.60 38.17 -4.31
C GLY A 168 23.91 38.89 -4.03
N ARG A 169 23.93 39.83 -3.08
CA ARG A 169 25.15 40.51 -2.64
C ARG A 169 26.18 39.53 -2.08
N LEU A 170 25.77 38.60 -1.21
CA LEU A 170 26.66 37.62 -0.58
C LEU A 170 27.30 36.66 -1.58
N ILE A 171 26.55 36.20 -2.58
CA ILE A 171 27.05 35.25 -3.59
C ILE A 171 27.52 35.91 -4.89
N ARG A 172 27.61 37.24 -4.93
CA ARG A 172 27.99 38.05 -6.11
C ARG A 172 27.16 37.72 -7.35
N LYS A 173 25.84 37.61 -7.18
CA LYS A 173 24.87 37.39 -8.28
C LYS A 173 23.73 38.39 -8.23
N SER A 174 23.11 38.63 -9.39
CA SER A 174 21.92 39.48 -9.45
C SER A 174 20.74 38.87 -8.72
N GLU A 175 19.88 39.71 -8.14
CA GLU A 175 18.64 39.32 -7.46
C GLU A 175 17.78 38.40 -8.35
N SER A 176 17.64 38.74 -9.63
CA SER A 176 16.91 37.93 -10.63
C SER A 176 17.49 36.53 -10.83
N THR A 177 18.79 36.34 -10.59
CA THR A 177 19.45 35.03 -10.70
C THR A 177 19.20 34.20 -9.45
N VAL A 178 19.21 34.83 -8.27
CA VAL A 178 18.81 34.19 -7.01
C VAL A 178 17.35 33.75 -7.09
N ARG A 179 16.45 34.64 -7.52
CA ARG A 179 15.03 34.33 -7.72
C ARG A 179 14.83 33.11 -8.61
N ARG A 180 15.42 33.11 -9.81
CA ARG A 180 15.30 31.99 -10.76
C ARG A 180 15.83 30.68 -10.20
N SER A 181 16.88 30.73 -9.39
CA SER A 181 17.44 29.54 -8.74
C SER A 181 16.47 29.00 -7.68
N LEU A 182 15.91 29.90 -6.85
CA LEU A 182 14.89 29.54 -5.86
C LEU A 182 13.61 29.00 -6.51
N ASP A 183 13.15 29.59 -7.61
CA ASP A 183 11.97 29.11 -8.35
C ASP A 183 12.18 27.67 -8.86
N LYS A 184 13.37 27.37 -9.40
CA LYS A 184 13.74 26.01 -9.83
C LYS A 184 13.80 25.03 -8.66
N MET A 185 14.42 25.44 -7.54
CA MET A 185 14.48 24.62 -6.33
C MET A 185 13.10 24.30 -5.76
N THR A 186 12.17 25.25 -5.83
CA THR A 186 10.77 25.02 -5.42
C THR A 186 10.08 24.06 -6.38
N ALA A 187 10.28 24.20 -7.69
CA ALA A 187 9.70 23.30 -8.68
C ALA A 187 10.20 21.85 -8.53
N CYS A 188 11.47 21.63 -8.16
CA CYS A 188 12.01 20.30 -7.92
C CYS A 188 11.94 19.84 -6.45
N GLY A 189 11.21 20.55 -5.58
CA GLY A 189 10.98 20.13 -4.20
C GLY A 189 12.21 20.20 -3.29
N VAL A 190 13.28 20.90 -3.68
CA VAL A 190 14.49 21.12 -2.87
C VAL A 190 14.23 22.12 -1.74
N ILE A 191 13.32 23.08 -1.94
CA ILE A 191 12.87 24.02 -0.91
C ILE A 191 11.35 24.25 -1.00
N ASN A 192 10.72 24.54 0.14
CA ASN A 192 9.32 24.99 0.17
C ASN A 192 9.29 26.51 0.32
N ARG A 193 8.80 27.20 -0.71
CA ARG A 193 8.49 28.63 -0.64
C ARG A 193 6.98 28.77 -0.54
N THR A 194 6.50 29.34 0.55
CA THR A 194 5.13 29.86 0.59
C THR A 194 5.07 31.00 -0.44
N ILE A 195 4.46 30.74 -1.59
CA ILE A 195 4.23 31.78 -2.60
C ILE A 195 3.19 32.71 -1.99
N ASN A 196 3.60 33.93 -1.60
CA ASN A 196 2.63 34.95 -1.21
C ASN A 196 1.68 35.17 -2.41
N PRO A 197 0.38 34.83 -2.30
CA PRO A 197 -0.55 34.88 -3.42
C PRO A 197 -0.63 36.26 -4.07
N LEU A 198 -0.37 37.32 -3.29
CA LEU A 198 -0.39 38.70 -3.76
C LEU A 198 0.76 39.00 -4.73
N LEU A 199 1.94 38.39 -4.55
CA LEU A 199 3.10 38.59 -5.44
C LEU A 199 2.95 37.83 -6.78
N SER A 200 2.20 36.72 -6.80
CA SER A 200 1.87 35.97 -8.02
C SER A 200 1.04 36.82 -9.01
N ALA A 201 0.13 37.64 -8.49
CA ALA A 201 -0.72 38.52 -9.28
C ALA A 201 0.06 39.68 -9.94
N TYR A 202 1.06 40.25 -9.25
CA TYR A 202 1.89 41.33 -9.79
C TYR A 202 2.80 40.87 -10.94
N GLY A 203 3.35 39.64 -10.85
CA GLY A 203 4.19 39.06 -11.91
C GLY A 203 3.43 38.84 -13.24
N LYS A 204 2.16 38.44 -13.18
CA LYS A 204 1.30 38.29 -14.36
C LYS A 204 1.02 39.64 -15.05
N ARG A 205 0.78 40.71 -14.28
CA ARG A 205 0.56 42.07 -14.81
C ARG A 205 1.80 42.66 -15.50
N GLY A 206 2.99 42.42 -14.94
CA GLY A 206 4.25 42.86 -15.55
C GLY A 206 4.53 42.18 -16.90
N ASN A 207 4.23 40.87 -17.01
CA ASN A 207 4.40 40.12 -18.25
C ASN A 207 3.38 40.53 -19.32
N GLN A 208 2.12 40.79 -18.93
CA GLN A 208 1.08 41.32 -19.82
C GLN A 208 1.42 42.73 -20.34
N LYS A 209 1.91 43.64 -19.49
CA LYS A 209 2.40 44.96 -19.93
C LYS A 209 3.57 44.85 -20.92
N ARG A 210 4.47 43.89 -20.71
CA ARG A 210 5.62 43.68 -21.62
C ARG A 210 5.22 43.10 -22.97
N LEU A 211 4.23 42.19 -22.99
CA LEU A 211 3.64 41.68 -24.24
C LEU A 211 2.88 42.78 -25.00
N ALA A 212 2.13 43.62 -24.30
CA ALA A 212 1.41 44.74 -24.90
C ALA A 212 2.35 45.78 -25.53
N LEU A 213 3.51 46.03 -24.93
CA LEU A 213 4.53 46.94 -25.47
C LEU A 213 5.28 46.36 -26.68
N MET A 214 5.36 45.03 -26.82
CA MET A 214 6.00 44.37 -27.96
C MET A 214 5.08 44.23 -29.20
N GLY A 215 3.77 44.45 -29.05
CA GLY A 215 2.81 44.44 -30.16
C GLY A 215 2.55 45.80 -30.82
N GLY A 216 3.23 46.87 -30.39
CA GLY A 216 2.93 48.26 -30.80
C GLY A 216 3.78 48.83 -31.94
N ASN A 217 4.79 48.11 -32.45
CA ASN A 217 5.64 48.60 -33.54
C ASN A 217 5.49 47.70 -34.78
N HIS A 218 4.47 47.94 -35.59
CA HIS A 218 4.48 47.76 -37.06
C HIS A 218 3.12 48.18 -37.63
N VAL A 219 2.95 49.47 -37.91
CA VAL A 219 2.12 49.95 -39.03
C VAL A 219 2.80 51.20 -39.61
N HIS A 220 3.55 51.00 -40.68
CA HIS A 220 3.72 51.96 -41.77
C HIS A 220 3.56 51.17 -43.07
#